data_AF-A0A954I944-F1
#
_entry.id   AF-A0A954I944-F1
#
_cell.length_a   1.000
_cell.length_b   1.000
_cell.length_c   1.000
_cell.angle_alpha   90.00
_cell.angle_beta   90.00
_cell.angle_gamma   90.00
#
_symmetry.space_group_name_H-M   'P 1'
#
loop_
_entity.id
_entity.type
_entity.pdbx_description
1 polymer ?
#
loop_
_entity_poly.entity_id
_entity_poly.type
_entity_poly.pdbx_seq_one_letter_code
_entity_poly.pdbx_strand_id
1 'polypeptide(L)'
;LDICGGCERIRNTRVVTSYRLFARQCVWLYLITLPWGIVDTFGWWTILLTAMLSYFMLGLEIVAEHVEEPFGLDEDDLDLDGLCRTIEVTTTEIFDRRLARQAGSVQTHKG
;
A
#
# COMPACT_ATOMS: atom_id res chain seq x y z
N LEU A 1 7.37 -8.20 -20.10
CA LEU A 1 6.17 -7.44 -20.53
C LEU A 1 4.96 -7.75 -19.65
N ASP A 2 4.69 -9.01 -19.32
CA ASP A 2 3.55 -9.40 -18.47
C ASP A 2 3.55 -8.77 -17.06
N ILE A 3 4.71 -8.73 -16.38
CA ILE A 3 4.83 -8.16 -15.03
C ILE A 3 4.58 -6.64 -15.04
N CYS A 4 5.14 -5.94 -16.02
CA CYS A 4 4.96 -4.49 -16.14
C CYS A 4 3.49 -4.15 -16.47
N GLY A 5 2.85 -4.93 -17.35
CA GLY A 5 1.41 -4.82 -17.62
C GLY A 5 0.54 -5.20 -16.42
N GLY A 6 0.99 -6.14 -15.59
CA GLY A 6 0.36 -6.50 -14.31
C GLY A 6 0.41 -5.35 -13.31
N CYS A 7 1.58 -4.77 -13.06
CA CYS A 7 1.74 -3.60 -12.20
C CYS A 7 0.96 -2.40 -12.71
N GLU A 8 0.93 -2.17 -14.03
CA GLU A 8 0.16 -1.09 -14.63
C GLU A 8 -1.34 -1.31 -14.50
N ARG A 9 -1.82 -2.55 -14.62
CA ARG A 9 -3.22 -2.91 -14.32
C ARG A 9 -3.56 -2.73 -12.85
N ILE A 10 -2.69 -3.13 -11.91
CA ILE A 10 -2.94 -2.93 -10.48
C ILE A 10 -3.00 -1.43 -10.17
N ARG A 11 -2.07 -0.64 -10.71
CA ARG A 11 -2.06 0.82 -10.59
C ARG A 11 -3.27 1.48 -11.25
N ASN A 12 -3.76 0.97 -12.38
CA ASN A 12 -4.97 1.48 -13.03
C ASN A 12 -6.27 0.95 -12.42
N THR A 13 -6.22 -0.11 -11.62
CA THR A 13 -7.35 -0.58 -10.79
C THR A 13 -7.39 0.21 -9.49
N ARG A 14 -7.05 1.51 -9.53
CA ARG A 14 -7.38 2.42 -8.44
C ARG A 14 -8.89 2.32 -8.23
N VAL A 15 -9.27 2.03 -7.00
CA VAL A 15 -10.66 2.03 -6.57
C VAL A 15 -11.30 3.33 -7.06
N VAL A 16 -12.43 3.22 -7.76
CA VAL A 16 -13.08 4.36 -8.44
C VAL A 16 -13.21 5.50 -7.44
N THR A 17 -12.74 6.71 -7.75
CA THR A 17 -12.74 7.85 -6.83
C THR A 17 -14.12 8.13 -6.21
N SER A 18 -15.19 7.85 -6.95
CA SER A 18 -16.58 7.91 -6.47
C SER A 18 -16.86 6.98 -5.29
N TYR A 19 -16.23 5.79 -5.25
CA TYR A 19 -16.34 4.86 -4.12
C TYR A 19 -15.69 5.43 -2.86
N ARG A 20 -14.45 5.96 -2.94
CA ARG A 20 -13.78 6.62 -1.82
C ARG A 20 -14.61 7.78 -1.26
N LEU A 21 -15.15 8.61 -2.14
CA LEU A 21 -16.02 9.72 -1.73
C LEU A 21 -17.29 9.22 -1.04
N PHE A 22 -17.92 8.17 -1.58
CA PHE A 22 -19.13 7.59 -1.00
C PHE A 22 -18.87 6.93 0.37
N ALA A 23 -17.78 6.17 0.50
CA ALA A 23 -17.37 5.59 1.78
C ALA A 23 -17.17 6.68 2.84
N ARG A 24 -16.46 7.76 2.50
CA ARG A 24 -16.27 8.90 3.39
C ARG A 24 -17.60 9.55 3.80
N GLN A 25 -18.53 9.71 2.87
CA GLN A 25 -19.88 10.23 3.18
C GLN A 25 -20.63 9.32 4.16
N CYS A 26 -20.54 8.00 4.02
CA CYS A 26 -21.13 7.05 4.95
C CYS A 26 -20.55 7.17 6.36
N VAL A 27 -19.23 7.32 6.50
CA VAL A 27 -18.58 7.54 7.80
C VAL A 27 -19.08 8.84 8.44
N TRP A 28 -19.14 9.93 7.68
CA TRP A 28 -19.67 11.21 8.17
C TRP A 28 -21.13 11.11 8.64
N LEU A 29 -22.00 10.46 7.85
CA LEU A 29 -23.39 10.24 8.22
C LEU A 29 -23.50 9.39 9.48
N TYR A 30 -22.69 8.35 9.61
CA TYR A 30 -22.66 7.51 10.79
C TYR A 30 -22.27 8.31 12.04
N LEU A 31 -21.19 9.10 11.98
CA LEU A 31 -20.73 9.88 13.14
C LEU A 31 -21.70 10.98 13.56
N ILE A 32 -22.43 11.58 12.62
CA ILE A 32 -23.46 12.60 12.92
C ILE A 32 -24.70 11.97 13.54
N THR A 33 -25.11 10.78 13.07
CA THR A 33 -26.32 10.10 13.55
C THR A 33 -26.12 9.32 14.85
N LEU A 34 -24.90 8.87 15.12
CA LEU A 34 -24.53 8.11 16.32
C LEU A 34 -24.94 8.77 17.65
N PRO A 35 -24.67 10.06 17.93
CA PRO A 35 -25.04 10.67 19.20
C PRO A 35 -26.55 10.65 19.44
N TRP A 36 -27.37 10.85 18.39
CA TRP A 36 -28.84 10.70 18.51
C TRP A 36 -29.28 9.28 18.84
N GLY A 37 -28.54 8.26 18.36
CA GLY A 37 -28.86 6.87 18.63
C GLY A 37 -28.57 6.41 20.06
N ILE A 38 -27.67 7.08 20.79
CA ILE A 38 -27.20 6.65 22.12
C ILE A 38 -27.44 7.69 23.22
N VAL A 39 -27.97 8.88 22.91
CA VAL A 39 -28.21 9.95 23.89
C VAL A 39 -29.20 9.55 24.99
N ASP A 40 -30.24 8.81 24.65
CA ASP A 40 -31.28 8.43 25.63
C ASP A 40 -30.77 7.44 26.69
N THR A 41 -29.74 6.66 26.37
CA THR A 41 -29.17 5.65 27.27
C THR A 41 -27.98 6.18 28.08
N PHE A 42 -27.14 7.03 27.48
CA PHE A 42 -25.88 7.48 28.12
C PHE A 42 -25.88 8.96 28.53
N GLY A 43 -26.84 9.77 28.09
CA GLY A 43 -26.94 11.19 28.44
C GLY A 43 -25.66 11.96 28.14
N TRP A 44 -25.06 12.60 29.16
CA TRP A 44 -23.82 13.39 29.01
C TRP A 44 -22.59 12.55 28.62
N TRP A 45 -22.56 11.25 28.95
CA TRP A 45 -21.47 10.36 28.56
C TRP A 45 -21.43 10.10 27.04
N THR A 46 -22.53 10.36 26.33
CA THR A 46 -22.62 10.27 24.87
C THR A 46 -21.55 11.09 24.17
N ILE A 47 -21.20 12.28 24.70
CA ILE A 47 -20.18 13.14 24.08
C ILE A 47 -18.81 12.44 24.09
N LEU A 48 -18.43 11.87 25.24
CA LEU A 48 -17.14 11.18 25.37
C LEU A 48 -17.10 9.90 24.52
N LEU A 49 -18.17 9.12 24.53
CA LEU A 49 -18.27 7.88 23.75
C LEU A 49 -18.24 8.16 22.25
N THR A 50 -18.99 9.17 21.80
CA THR A 50 -19.02 9.58 20.39
C THR A 50 -17.65 10.10 19.95
N ALA A 51 -16.98 10.92 20.78
CA ALA A 51 -15.64 11.41 20.50
C ALA A 51 -14.62 10.26 20.37
N MET A 52 -14.64 9.30 21.30
CA MET A 52 -13.76 8.13 21.26
C MET A 52 -14.03 7.28 20.01
N LEU A 53 -15.29 6.99 19.69
CA LEU A 53 -15.64 6.19 18.51
C LEU A 53 -15.29 6.92 17.20
N SER A 54 -15.47 8.24 17.16
CA SER A 54 -15.11 9.06 16.01
C SER A 54 -13.60 9.02 15.73
N TYR A 55 -12.77 9.04 16.78
CA TYR A 55 -11.33 8.91 16.62
C TYR A 55 -10.95 7.60 15.93
N PHE A 56 -11.53 6.48 16.38
CA PHE A 56 -11.26 5.17 15.76
C PHE A 56 -11.78 5.08 14.32
N MET A 57 -13.00 5.54 14.04
CA MET A 57 -13.60 5.47 12.71
C MET A 57 -12.89 6.38 11.70
N LEU A 58 -12.55 7.61 12.09
CA LEU A 58 -11.80 8.53 11.23
C LEU A 58 -10.36 8.06 11.03
N GLY A 59 -9.71 7.54 12.09
CA GLY A 59 -8.39 6.93 11.98
C GLY A 59 -8.39 5.74 11.01
N LEU A 60 -9.41 4.88 11.09
CA LEU A 60 -9.58 3.76 10.16
C LEU A 60 -9.74 4.22 8.70
N GLU A 61 -10.57 5.25 8.46
CA GLU A 61 -10.76 5.83 7.11
C GLU A 61 -9.44 6.33 6.51
N ILE A 62 -8.62 7.03 7.31
CA ILE A 62 -7.31 7.54 6.88
C ILE A 62 -6.36 6.38 6.58
N VAL A 63 -6.32 5.35 7.42
CA VAL A 63 -5.46 4.17 7.20
C VAL A 63 -5.91 3.41 5.94
N ALA A 64 -7.22 3.26 5.74
CA ALA A 64 -7.76 2.63 4.53
C ALA A 64 -7.34 3.40 3.27
N GLU A 65 -7.37 4.73 3.32
CA GLU A 65 -6.92 5.59 2.22
C GLU A 65 -5.44 5.38 1.85
N HIS A 66 -4.55 5.24 2.83
CA HIS A 66 -3.12 4.95 2.57
C HIS A 66 -2.93 3.54 1.99
N VAL A 67 -3.61 2.54 2.55
CA VAL A 67 -3.49 1.14 2.09
C VAL A 67 -4.00 0.95 0.65
N GLU A 68 -4.93 1.78 0.19
CA GLU A 68 -5.42 1.75 -1.20
C GLU A 68 -4.40 2.23 -2.24
N GLU A 69 -3.31 2.90 -1.85
CA GLU A 69 -2.31 3.48 -2.77
C GLU A 69 -0.87 2.98 -2.54
N PRO A 70 -0.59 1.65 -2.59
CA PRO A 70 0.70 1.07 -2.15
C PRO A 70 1.92 1.38 -3.03
N PHE A 71 1.72 2.08 -4.15
CA PHE A 71 2.78 2.49 -5.10
C PHE A 71 2.99 4.01 -5.08
N GLY A 72 2.53 4.68 -4.03
CA GLY A 72 2.76 6.10 -3.82
C GLY A 72 4.22 6.40 -3.45
N LEU A 73 4.41 7.53 -2.77
CA LEU A 73 5.71 8.02 -2.31
C LEU A 73 5.72 8.29 -0.79
N ASP A 74 4.72 7.77 -0.08
CA ASP A 74 4.61 7.91 1.37
C ASP A 74 5.53 6.90 2.08
N GLU A 75 5.83 7.14 3.36
CA GLU A 75 6.75 6.27 4.12
C GLU A 75 6.23 4.83 4.28
N ASP A 76 4.92 4.64 4.20
CA ASP A 76 4.26 3.33 4.33
C ASP A 76 4.10 2.59 2.99
N ASP A 77 4.56 3.17 1.88
CA ASP A 77 4.46 2.59 0.53
C ASP A 77 5.58 1.59 0.22
N LEU A 78 5.43 0.86 -0.88
CA LEU A 78 6.44 -0.09 -1.35
C LEU A 78 7.73 0.64 -1.76
N ASP A 79 8.88 0.22 -1.21
CA ASP A 79 10.21 0.69 -1.61
C ASP A 79 10.61 0.15 -3.00
N LEU A 80 10.05 0.76 -4.05
CA LEU A 80 10.31 0.40 -5.44
C LEU A 80 11.78 0.65 -5.83
N ASP A 81 12.40 1.70 -5.29
CA ASP A 81 13.80 2.04 -5.58
C ASP A 81 14.75 0.98 -4.99
N GLY A 82 14.52 0.56 -3.74
CA GLY A 82 15.27 -0.53 -3.10
C GLY A 82 15.09 -1.87 -3.81
N LEU A 83 13.87 -2.17 -4.27
CA LEU A 83 13.59 -3.35 -5.09
C LEU A 83 14.37 -3.30 -6.43
N CYS A 84 14.32 -2.17 -7.14
CA CYS A 84 15.07 -1.97 -8.38
C CYS A 84 16.57 -2.14 -8.18
N ARG A 85 17.14 -1.57 -7.11
CA ARG A 85 18.56 -1.69 -6.78
C ARG A 85 18.95 -3.14 -6.49
N THR A 86 18.11 -3.88 -5.77
CA THR A 86 18.37 -5.29 -5.45
C THR A 86 18.39 -6.16 -6.70
N ILE A 87 17.47 -5.91 -7.64
CA ILE A 87 17.43 -6.58 -8.94
C ILE A 87 18.70 -6.26 -9.74
N GLU A 88 19.13 -4.99 -9.78
CA GLU A 88 20.34 -4.55 -10.49
C GLU A 88 21.59 -5.27 -9.96
N VAL A 89 21.78 -5.28 -8.64
CA VAL A 89 22.94 -5.94 -8.00
C VAL A 89 22.94 -7.43 -8.30
N THR A 90 21.79 -8.10 -8.14
CA THR A 90 21.67 -9.55 -8.37
C THR A 90 21.98 -9.91 -9.83
N THR A 91 21.47 -9.10 -10.77
CA THR A 91 21.66 -9.36 -12.20
C THR A 91 23.11 -9.15 -12.61
N THR A 92 23.76 -8.11 -12.08
CA THR A 92 25.18 -7.83 -12.31
C THR A 92 26.06 -8.96 -11.77
N GLU A 93 25.79 -9.43 -10.54
CA GLU A 93 26.54 -10.54 -9.93
C GLU A 93 26.44 -11.83 -10.77
N ILE A 94 25.25 -12.17 -11.27
CA ILE A 94 25.05 -13.35 -12.12
C ILE A 94 25.83 -13.21 -13.43
N PHE A 95 25.86 -12.02 -14.02
CA PHE A 95 26.59 -11.76 -15.26
C PHE A 95 28.10 -11.91 -15.07
N ASP A 96 28.64 -11.33 -13.99
CA ASP A 96 30.05 -11.46 -13.61
C ASP A 96 30.45 -12.92 -13.34
N ARG A 97 29.61 -13.68 -12.62
CA ARG A 97 29.83 -15.11 -12.39
C ARG A 97 29.84 -15.92 -13.69
N ARG A 98 29.02 -15.55 -14.70
CA ARG A 98 29.02 -16.20 -16.02
C ARG A 98 30.30 -15.91 -16.80
N LEU A 99 30.76 -14.66 -16.80
CA LEU A 99 32.01 -14.26 -17.45
C LEU A 99 33.22 -14.98 -16.84
N ALA A 100 33.30 -15.06 -15.50
CA ALA A 100 34.36 -15.79 -14.81
C ALA A 100 34.39 -17.29 -15.15
N ARG A 101 33.21 -17.93 -15.30
CA ARG A 101 33.13 -19.34 -15.72
C ARG A 101 33.59 -19.56 -17.16
N GLN A 102 33.26 -18.65 -18.09
CA GLN A 102 33.71 -18.75 -19.49
C GLN A 102 35.23 -18.56 -19.63
N ALA A 103 35.82 -17.65 -18.85
CA ALA A 103 37.28 -17.48 -18.81
C ALA A 103 38.02 -18.74 -18.31
N GLY A 104 37.44 -19.46 -17.34
CA GLY A 104 37.99 -20.72 -16.84
C GLY A 104 37.87 -21.90 -17.82
N SER A 105 36.80 -21.99 -18.62
CA SER A 105 36.59 -23.08 -19.59
C SER A 105 37.43 -23.01 -20.85
N VAL A 106 37.99 -21.84 -21.19
CA VAL A 106 38.86 -21.68 -22.37
C VAL A 106 40.31 -22.14 -22.10
N GLN A 107 40.72 -22.21 -20.82
CA GLN A 107 42.06 -22.67 -20.44
C GLN A 107 42.19 -24.19 -20.32
N THR A 108 41.10 -24.93 -20.13
CA THR A 108 41.13 -26.40 -19.97
C THR A 108 41.21 -27.18 -21.29
N HIS A 109 41.10 -26.54 -22.46
CA HIS A 109 41.17 -27.20 -23.78
C HIS A 109 42.49 -26.94 -24.54
N LYS A 110 43.51 -26.36 -23.90
CA LYS A 110 44.84 -26.11 -24.49
C LYS A 110 45.97 -27.00 -23.93
N GLY A 111 45.64 -28.05 -23.17
CA GLY A 111 46.58 -29.04 -22.65
C GLY A 111 46.61 -30.30 -23.50
#